data_AF-A0A7V9SBK7-F1
#
_entry.id   AF-A0A7V9SBK7-F1
#
_cell.length_a   1.000
_cell.length_b   1.000
_cell.length_c   1.000
_cell.angle_alpha   90.00
_cell.angle_beta   90.00
_cell.angle_gamma   90.00
#
_symmetry.space_group_name_H-M   'P 1'
#
loop_
_entity.id
_entity.type
_entity.pdbx_description
1 polymer ?
#
loop_
_entity_poly.entity_id
_entity_poly.type
_entity_poly.pdbx_seq_one_letter_code
_entity_poly.pdbx_strand_id
1 'polypeptide(L)'
;MRHHPHPAPTRHGPQLRGLDRSRRRGVARRPCRPPPGHLGPHRTQPEPHAEPAWVHPPPRDAPPFPGERLSPAGLARSRDSLHPGLSSFQSGNTQRQGGEHRLQAVQFRLLIACTTTDRGARHPVSEQRPHVGLIGLAVMGENLALNIARNGFPLVVYNRTTVRTEEYLAGSAAGTGITGVATLPDLVATLEPPRQIILMVKAGVPVDAVLTELAPLLDPGDIVVDGGNSYFRDSERREAELAAQNLMFVGMGVSGGELGALWGPSLMPGGPREAYDILEPMLTAIAATTDYGPCVTYIGPGGSGHYVKMIHNGIEYGDMQLIAETYDVMRRALAMPATEIADVFAAWNTRALESYLIEVTSEVLRFIDTETGQPIVDVILDAAEQKGTGRWTIESALELASPVPTIDAAVTARNLSALRGLRVQASEVLMGPKSPGGVSDAQAMLGGDADAALASLESALYFSKVSSYAQGMSLLAAASTTYTWDLNLSEIARIWTGGCIIRAAFLADIMRAYSENPELTNLLLDVNVARKSDETVGGARRAIATARSWGIPVPGTSSALDYFDTLRQIALPANLIQAQRDFFGAHTYLRTDREGIHHTLWHGDEQPSEPVPLQIVTDA
;
A
#
# COMPACT_ATOMS: atom_id res chain seq x y z
N MET A 1 -25.32 3.22 -73.76
CA MET A 1 -26.04 4.49 -73.51
C MET A 1 -25.09 5.37 -72.70
N ARG A 2 -24.32 6.24 -73.39
CA ARG A 2 -24.37 7.74 -73.35
C ARG A 2 -24.26 8.32 -71.92
N HIS A 3 -23.42 9.30 -71.56
CA HIS A 3 -22.27 10.01 -72.16
C HIS A 3 -21.66 10.87 -71.00
N HIS A 4 -20.33 11.05 -71.01
CA HIS A 4 -19.47 12.02 -70.29
C HIS A 4 -19.85 13.53 -70.48
N PRO A 5 -19.10 14.59 -70.06
CA PRO A 5 -17.85 14.72 -69.23
C PRO A 5 -17.79 15.95 -68.26
N HIS A 6 -16.66 16.10 -67.55
CA HIS A 6 -16.03 17.34 -67.01
C HIS A 6 -15.82 18.47 -68.05
N PRO A 7 -15.63 19.76 -67.66
CA PRO A 7 -14.28 20.33 -67.50
C PRO A 7 -14.12 21.52 -66.50
N ALA A 8 -12.86 21.86 -66.14
CA ALA A 8 -12.40 23.17 -65.62
C ALA A 8 -11.86 24.04 -66.79
N PRO A 9 -11.11 25.17 -66.67
CA PRO A 9 -10.91 26.22 -65.63
C PRO A 9 -11.02 27.67 -66.24
N THR A 10 -10.70 28.75 -65.50
CA THR A 10 -10.02 29.96 -66.08
C THR A 10 -9.53 30.98 -65.03
N ARG A 11 -8.30 31.46 -65.26
CA ARG A 11 -7.62 32.62 -64.64
C ARG A 11 -8.11 33.93 -65.27
N HIS A 12 -8.06 35.05 -64.54
CA HIS A 12 -7.62 36.36 -65.05
C HIS A 12 -7.31 37.34 -63.90
N GLY A 13 -6.08 37.90 -63.87
CA GLY A 13 -5.79 39.20 -63.25
C GLY A 13 -6.05 40.34 -64.25
N PRO A 14 -5.97 41.62 -63.84
CA PRO A 14 -4.68 42.31 -63.89
C PRO A 14 -4.39 43.41 -62.81
N GLN A 15 -3.13 43.46 -62.40
CA GLN A 15 -2.19 44.61 -62.30
C GLN A 15 -2.69 46.09 -62.29
N LEU A 16 -2.22 46.87 -61.29
CA LEU A 16 -1.20 47.97 -61.34
C LEU A 16 -1.51 49.28 -60.57
N ARG A 17 -0.40 49.91 -60.11
CA ARG A 17 -0.15 51.26 -59.53
C ARG A 17 -0.28 51.32 -58.01
N GLY A 18 0.76 51.57 -57.21
CA GLY A 18 2.02 52.30 -57.42
C GLY A 18 1.91 53.65 -56.72
N LEU A 19 2.57 53.81 -55.56
CA LEU A 19 2.97 55.10 -54.99
C LEU A 19 4.03 54.88 -53.89
N ASP A 20 5.27 55.11 -54.28
CA ASP A 20 6.42 55.38 -53.43
C ASP A 20 6.31 56.79 -52.86
N ARG A 21 6.52 56.96 -51.53
CA ARG A 21 7.12 58.16 -50.95
C ARG A 21 7.91 57.81 -49.68
N SER A 22 9.21 57.69 -49.86
CA SER A 22 10.31 58.07 -48.96
C SER A 22 9.95 59.01 -47.78
N ARG A 23 10.53 58.76 -46.59
CA ARG A 23 11.36 59.73 -45.83
C ARG A 23 11.94 59.17 -44.51
N ARG A 24 13.29 59.23 -44.44
CA ARG A 24 14.17 59.63 -43.31
C ARG A 24 14.25 58.68 -42.09
N ARG A 25 15.37 57.96 -41.95
CA ARG A 25 16.63 58.33 -41.23
C ARG A 25 16.49 58.32 -39.70
N GLY A 26 17.11 57.33 -39.07
CA GLY A 26 17.51 57.32 -37.67
C GLY A 26 18.49 56.17 -37.41
N VAL A 27 19.79 56.47 -37.46
CA VAL A 27 20.92 55.58 -37.16
C VAL A 27 21.45 55.94 -35.78
N ALA A 28 21.67 54.94 -34.90
CA ALA A 28 22.64 54.99 -33.80
C ALA A 28 22.95 53.53 -33.36
N ARG A 29 23.99 52.90 -33.92
CA ARG A 29 25.37 52.75 -33.39
C ARG A 29 25.47 51.93 -32.08
N ARG A 30 25.96 50.69 -32.24
CA ARG A 30 26.65 49.85 -31.24
C ARG A 30 27.94 50.54 -30.74
N PRO A 31 28.49 50.12 -29.59
CA PRO A 31 29.93 50.11 -29.38
C PRO A 31 30.51 48.68 -29.38
N CYS A 32 31.67 48.56 -30.04
CA CYS A 32 32.48 47.35 -30.19
C CYS A 32 33.36 47.07 -28.95
N ARG A 33 33.73 45.79 -28.81
CA ARG A 33 34.80 45.23 -27.97
C ARG A 33 36.20 45.81 -28.27
N PRO A 34 37.17 45.72 -27.34
CA PRO A 34 38.60 45.71 -27.65
C PRO A 34 39.17 44.28 -27.86
N PRO A 35 40.31 44.11 -28.57
CA PRO A 35 40.94 42.84 -28.94
C PRO A 35 42.07 42.40 -27.96
N PRO A 36 42.77 41.25 -28.17
CA PRO A 36 43.24 40.36 -27.09
C PRO A 36 44.72 40.51 -26.72
N GLY A 37 45.07 40.06 -25.51
CA GLY A 37 46.44 39.80 -25.07
C GLY A 37 46.63 38.32 -24.74
N HIS A 38 47.57 37.67 -25.44
CA HIS A 38 48.07 36.32 -25.16
C HIS A 38 48.80 36.23 -23.81
N LEU A 39 48.70 35.08 -23.13
CA LEU A 39 49.79 34.37 -22.44
C LEU A 39 49.34 32.94 -22.08
N GLY A 40 50.31 32.02 -22.11
CA GLY A 40 50.13 30.56 -22.24
C GLY A 40 49.81 29.78 -20.95
N PRO A 41 50.07 28.45 -20.95
CA PRO A 41 49.22 27.47 -20.28
C PRO A 41 49.68 27.13 -18.86
N HIS A 42 48.75 27.01 -17.92
CA HIS A 42 48.99 26.32 -16.67
C HIS A 42 47.88 25.32 -16.38
N ARG A 43 48.32 24.05 -16.24
CA ARG A 43 47.61 22.96 -15.59
C ARG A 43 47.20 23.37 -14.18
N THR A 44 45.96 23.14 -13.82
CA THR A 44 45.54 22.86 -12.44
C THR A 44 44.39 21.86 -12.44
N GLN A 45 44.52 20.86 -11.57
CA GLN A 45 43.60 19.76 -11.30
C GLN A 45 42.23 20.27 -10.80
N PRO A 46 41.14 19.50 -10.96
CA PRO A 46 39.88 19.78 -10.29
C PRO A 46 39.86 19.13 -8.89
N GLU A 47 39.72 19.96 -7.85
CA GLU A 47 39.22 19.52 -6.55
C GLU A 47 37.68 19.51 -6.54
N PRO A 48 37.06 18.68 -5.67
CA PRO A 48 35.67 18.24 -5.82
C PRO A 48 34.64 19.30 -5.39
N HIS A 49 33.50 19.28 -6.08
CA HIS A 49 32.36 20.13 -5.82
C HIS A 49 31.70 19.84 -4.46
N ALA A 50 31.50 20.91 -3.71
CA ALA A 50 30.72 20.95 -2.47
C ALA A 50 29.22 20.72 -2.73
N GLU A 51 28.60 19.94 -1.84
CA GLU A 51 27.16 19.72 -1.73
C GLU A 51 26.41 20.98 -1.24
N PRO A 52 25.16 21.23 -1.67
CA PRO A 52 24.33 22.29 -1.10
C PRO A 52 23.59 21.81 0.16
N ALA A 53 24.03 22.32 1.32
CA ALA A 53 23.33 22.17 2.60
C ALA A 53 22.07 23.06 2.65
N TRP A 54 20.90 22.45 2.81
CA TRP A 54 19.66 23.11 3.23
C TRP A 54 19.12 22.44 4.49
N VAL A 55 19.52 22.94 5.66
CA VAL A 55 18.83 22.66 6.93
C VAL A 55 18.87 23.93 7.79
N HIS A 56 17.72 24.59 7.95
CA HIS A 56 17.49 25.51 9.06
C HIS A 56 16.56 24.83 10.09
N PRO A 57 16.87 24.87 11.40
CA PRO A 57 16.01 24.31 12.43
C PRO A 57 14.82 25.24 12.75
N PRO A 58 13.69 24.72 13.26
CA PRO A 58 12.57 25.56 13.67
C PRO A 58 12.87 26.31 14.98
N PRO A 59 12.30 27.52 15.19
CA PRO A 59 12.48 28.26 16.42
C PRO A 59 11.78 27.56 17.60
N ARG A 60 12.46 27.55 18.75
CA ARG A 60 11.88 27.23 20.05
C ARG A 60 11.02 28.41 20.50
N ASP A 61 9.98 28.08 21.29
CA ASP A 61 9.08 28.99 22.03
C ASP A 61 7.70 29.21 21.38
N ALA A 62 6.79 28.27 21.63
CA ALA A 62 5.34 28.50 21.61
C ALA A 62 4.75 28.01 22.96
N PRO A 63 3.85 28.78 23.60
CA PRO A 63 3.29 28.42 24.91
C PRO A 63 2.27 27.28 24.79
N PRO A 64 2.08 26.45 25.83
CA PRO A 64 1.15 25.33 25.76
C PRO A 64 -0.30 25.83 25.80
N PHE A 65 -1.15 25.27 24.92
CA PHE A 65 -2.60 25.42 24.96
C PHE A 65 -3.18 24.82 26.26
N PRO A 66 -4.17 25.45 26.92
CA PRO A 66 -4.70 24.95 28.18
C PRO A 66 -5.63 23.75 27.96
N GLY A 67 -5.37 22.67 28.68
CA GLY A 67 -6.30 21.55 28.83
C GLY A 67 -7.47 21.94 29.73
N GLU A 68 -8.69 21.73 29.24
CA GLU A 68 -9.90 21.81 30.06
C GLU A 68 -9.97 20.61 31.00
N ARG A 69 -9.81 20.90 32.30
CA ARG A 69 -10.30 20.05 33.38
C ARG A 69 -11.77 20.34 33.57
N LEU A 70 -12.64 19.36 33.33
CA LEU A 70 -14.00 19.39 33.84
C LEU A 70 -14.02 18.78 35.24
N SER A 71 -14.47 19.56 36.21
CA SER A 71 -15.01 19.07 37.49
C SER A 71 -16.36 19.74 37.77
N PRO A 72 -17.27 19.07 38.50
CA PRO A 72 -18.71 19.29 38.39
C PRO A 72 -19.28 20.17 39.52
N ALA A 73 -20.32 20.94 39.21
CA ALA A 73 -21.52 21.20 40.04
C ALA A 73 -22.13 22.58 39.75
N GLY A 74 -23.47 22.66 39.78
CA GLY A 74 -24.16 23.87 40.25
C GLY A 74 -25.30 24.40 39.39
N LEU A 75 -26.51 23.96 39.72
CA LEU A 75 -27.81 24.53 39.33
C LEU A 75 -27.89 26.07 39.39
N ALA A 76 -28.63 26.71 38.46
CA ALA A 76 -29.82 27.54 38.77
C ALA A 76 -30.45 28.26 37.54
N ARG A 77 -31.69 27.85 37.22
CA ARG A 77 -32.92 28.60 36.88
C ARG A 77 -32.87 30.00 36.23
N SER A 78 -33.63 30.14 35.12
CA SER A 78 -34.80 31.04 34.91
C SER A 78 -35.48 30.65 33.56
N ARG A 79 -36.73 30.15 33.45
CA ARG A 79 -38.05 30.87 33.49
C ARG A 79 -38.03 32.18 32.68
N ASP A 80 -38.89 32.50 31.72
CA ASP A 80 -40.23 32.08 31.24
C ASP A 80 -40.26 32.41 29.70
N SER A 81 -41.15 31.99 28.79
CA SER A 81 -42.62 31.94 28.85
C SER A 81 -43.21 31.32 27.55
N LEU A 82 -44.19 30.42 27.73
CA LEU A 82 -45.52 30.31 27.06
C LEU A 82 -45.62 30.09 25.52
N HIS A 83 -45.99 28.91 24.99
CA HIS A 83 -47.32 28.20 24.90
C HIS A 83 -48.33 28.80 23.88
N PRO A 84 -49.38 28.08 23.41
CA PRO A 84 -49.59 26.61 23.28
C PRO A 84 -50.34 26.19 21.97
N GLY A 85 -50.48 24.87 21.76
CA GLY A 85 -51.44 24.29 20.81
C GLY A 85 -51.66 22.79 21.06
N LEU A 86 -52.67 22.48 21.86
CA LEU A 86 -53.11 21.16 22.34
C LEU A 86 -53.81 20.33 21.25
N SER A 87 -53.67 19.01 21.30
CA SER A 87 -54.83 18.12 21.54
C SER A 87 -54.43 16.69 21.91
N SER A 88 -54.91 16.30 23.09
CA SER A 88 -55.03 15.00 23.75
C SER A 88 -55.37 13.79 22.87
N PHE A 89 -54.90 12.59 23.26
CA PHE A 89 -55.78 11.43 23.46
C PHE A 89 -55.16 10.40 24.44
N GLN A 90 -56.05 9.59 25.00
CA GLN A 90 -56.02 8.95 26.32
C GLN A 90 -55.16 7.69 26.46
N SER A 91 -54.88 7.42 27.74
CA SER A 91 -54.34 6.21 28.36
C SER A 91 -54.96 4.88 27.90
N GLY A 92 -54.10 3.89 27.69
CA GLY A 92 -54.44 2.47 27.63
C GLY A 92 -53.31 1.64 28.22
N ASN A 93 -53.59 1.01 29.35
CA ASN A 93 -52.71 0.21 30.20
C ASN A 93 -52.37 -1.15 29.54
N THR A 94 -51.12 -1.61 29.55
CA THR A 94 -50.79 -3.06 29.59
C THR A 94 -49.30 -3.35 29.88
N GLN A 95 -49.09 -3.99 31.03
CA GLN A 95 -48.13 -5.05 31.38
C GLN A 95 -46.67 -5.00 30.92
N ARG A 96 -45.81 -4.91 31.94
CA ARG A 96 -44.42 -5.35 31.99
C ARG A 96 -44.24 -6.78 31.46
N GLN A 97 -43.15 -7.01 30.73
CA GLN A 97 -42.23 -8.12 30.95
C GLN A 97 -40.83 -7.71 30.47
N GLY A 98 -39.85 -7.81 31.37
CA GLY A 98 -38.44 -7.53 31.10
C GLY A 98 -37.77 -8.72 30.41
N GLY A 99 -36.88 -8.42 29.48
CA GLY A 99 -35.96 -9.37 28.86
C GLY A 99 -34.54 -8.84 28.97
N GLU A 100 -33.70 -9.57 29.69
CA GLU A 100 -32.26 -9.36 29.78
C GLU A 100 -31.62 -9.59 28.40
N HIS A 101 -30.97 -8.57 27.83
CA HIS A 101 -30.16 -8.74 26.63
C HIS A 101 -28.75 -9.17 27.04
N ARG A 102 -28.46 -10.47 26.87
CA ARG A 102 -27.11 -11.04 26.92
C ARG A 102 -26.32 -10.59 25.69
N LEU A 103 -25.14 -10.01 25.93
CA LEU A 103 -24.06 -9.85 24.96
C LEU A 103 -23.71 -11.22 24.35
N GLN A 104 -23.97 -11.39 23.05
CA GLN A 104 -23.51 -12.56 22.30
C GLN A 104 -22.13 -12.24 21.70
N ALA A 105 -21.13 -13.00 22.15
CA ALA A 105 -19.81 -13.05 21.54
C ALA A 105 -19.92 -13.62 20.12
N VAL A 106 -19.22 -12.98 19.19
CA VAL A 106 -19.09 -13.34 17.77
C VAL A 106 -18.47 -14.74 17.66
N GLN A 107 -19.24 -15.73 17.24
CA GLN A 107 -18.72 -17.05 16.87
C GLN A 107 -18.40 -17.06 15.37
N PHE A 108 -17.11 -17.01 15.03
CA PHE A 108 -16.62 -17.34 13.69
C PHE A 108 -16.88 -18.82 13.39
N ARG A 109 -17.65 -19.11 12.34
CA ARG A 109 -17.75 -20.45 11.75
C ARG A 109 -16.84 -20.54 10.54
N LEU A 110 -15.61 -21.01 10.74
CA LEU A 110 -14.79 -21.55 9.67
C LEU A 110 -15.22 -23.00 9.41
N LEU A 111 -15.49 -23.37 8.15
CA LEU A 111 -15.77 -24.75 7.79
C LEU A 111 -14.49 -25.60 7.97
N ILE A 112 -14.50 -26.46 8.99
CA ILE A 112 -13.49 -27.50 9.19
C ILE A 112 -14.06 -28.80 8.62
N ALA A 113 -13.45 -29.33 7.56
CA ALA A 113 -13.62 -30.71 7.15
C ALA A 113 -12.90 -31.60 8.18
N CYS A 114 -13.64 -32.11 9.16
CA CYS A 114 -13.12 -32.99 10.19
C CYS A 114 -13.11 -34.43 9.66
N THR A 115 -12.00 -34.89 9.10
CA THR A 115 -11.76 -36.34 8.96
C THR A 115 -11.24 -36.85 10.30
N THR A 116 -12.09 -37.57 11.03
CA THR A 116 -11.74 -38.24 12.28
C THR A 116 -10.75 -39.37 12.01
N THR A 117 -9.46 -39.13 12.27
CA THR A 117 -8.52 -40.21 12.60
C THR A 117 -8.22 -40.16 14.08
N ASP A 118 -8.59 -41.25 14.75
CA ASP A 118 -8.33 -41.60 16.14
C ASP A 118 -6.86 -41.35 16.53
N ARG A 119 -6.63 -40.49 17.54
CA ARG A 119 -5.34 -40.36 18.24
C ARG A 119 -5.57 -40.18 19.74
N GLY A 120 -6.02 -41.26 20.38
CA GLY A 120 -5.72 -41.51 21.78
C GLY A 120 -4.26 -41.94 21.95
N ALA A 121 -3.32 -40.98 22.00
CA ALA A 121 -1.97 -41.21 22.53
C ALA A 121 -1.42 -39.91 23.11
N ARG A 122 -1.39 -39.80 24.44
CA ARG A 122 -0.57 -38.80 25.12
C ARG A 122 0.89 -39.14 24.82
N HIS A 123 1.51 -38.39 23.92
CA HIS A 123 2.96 -38.40 23.80
C HIS A 123 3.55 -37.87 25.12
N PRO A 124 4.53 -38.56 25.72
CA PRO A 124 5.26 -38.02 26.86
C PRO A 124 5.92 -36.71 26.42
N VAL A 125 5.76 -35.64 27.20
CA VAL A 125 6.52 -34.40 27.04
C VAL A 125 7.98 -34.78 27.21
N SER A 126 8.74 -34.79 26.12
CA SER A 126 10.17 -35.08 26.18
C SER A 126 10.88 -34.03 27.03
N GLU A 127 11.79 -34.46 27.90
CA GLU A 127 12.72 -33.62 28.67
C GLU A 127 13.77 -32.88 27.78
N GLN A 128 13.44 -32.58 26.53
CA GLN A 128 14.30 -31.80 25.64
C GLN A 128 14.08 -30.32 25.91
N ARG A 129 15.15 -29.55 26.12
CA ARG A 129 15.02 -28.12 26.36
C ARG A 129 14.58 -27.44 25.06
N PRO A 130 13.79 -26.37 25.14
CA PRO A 130 13.32 -25.63 23.97
C PRO A 130 14.49 -25.04 23.17
N HIS A 131 14.42 -25.07 21.84
CA HIS A 131 15.30 -24.27 20.97
C HIS A 131 14.75 -22.86 20.75
N VAL A 132 13.44 -22.66 20.92
CA VAL A 132 12.73 -21.45 20.49
C VAL A 132 12.57 -20.47 21.65
N GLY A 133 13.05 -19.25 21.44
CA GLY A 133 12.79 -18.10 22.30
C GLY A 133 11.89 -17.08 21.62
N LEU A 134 11.03 -16.38 22.36
CA LEU A 134 10.28 -15.24 21.85
C LEU A 134 10.43 -14.03 22.78
N ILE A 135 10.88 -12.92 22.21
CA ILE A 135 11.09 -11.65 22.91
C ILE A 135 10.02 -10.64 22.47
N GLY A 136 9.21 -10.17 23.41
CA GLY A 136 8.17 -9.16 23.18
C GLY A 136 6.77 -9.74 23.24
N LEU A 137 6.05 -9.45 24.32
CA LEU A 137 4.70 -9.95 24.60
C LEU A 137 3.67 -8.83 24.48
N ALA A 138 3.58 -8.25 23.29
CA ALA A 138 2.37 -7.54 22.86
C ALA A 138 1.43 -8.55 22.17
N VAL A 139 0.22 -8.13 21.80
CA VAL A 139 -0.82 -9.03 21.23
C VAL A 139 -0.29 -9.94 20.11
N MET A 140 0.52 -9.41 19.19
CA MET A 140 1.14 -10.21 18.12
C MET A 140 2.09 -11.28 18.66
N GLY A 141 2.96 -10.94 19.62
CA GLY A 141 3.94 -11.87 20.20
C GLY A 141 3.28 -12.92 21.09
N GLU A 142 2.28 -12.53 21.89
CA GLU A 142 1.48 -13.46 22.71
C GLU A 142 0.79 -14.51 21.84
N ASN A 143 0.12 -14.07 20.77
CA ASN A 143 -0.60 -14.95 19.86
C ASN A 143 0.35 -15.85 19.06
N LEU A 144 1.49 -15.33 18.61
CA LEU A 144 2.50 -16.14 17.93
C LEU A 144 3.10 -17.20 18.86
N ALA A 145 3.38 -16.85 20.12
CA ALA A 145 3.85 -17.80 21.13
C ALA A 145 2.84 -18.92 21.40
N LEU A 146 1.54 -18.58 21.49
CA LEU A 146 0.47 -19.58 21.60
C LEU A 146 0.40 -20.49 20.37
N ASN A 147 0.60 -19.93 19.18
CA ASN A 147 0.59 -20.68 17.93
C ASN A 147 1.77 -21.67 17.85
N ILE A 148 2.97 -21.23 18.21
CA ILE A 148 4.19 -22.06 18.29
C ILE A 148 3.98 -23.22 19.27
N ALA A 149 3.52 -22.92 20.50
CA ALA A 149 3.27 -23.94 21.52
C ALA A 149 2.20 -24.95 21.07
N ARG A 150 1.09 -24.48 20.49
CA ARG A 150 0.00 -25.35 20.02
C ARG A 150 0.44 -26.30 18.91
N ASN A 151 1.40 -25.89 18.09
CA ASN A 151 1.98 -26.72 17.03
C ASN A 151 3.15 -27.60 17.50
N GLY A 152 3.34 -27.76 18.81
CA GLY A 152 4.23 -28.76 19.37
C GLY A 152 5.69 -28.32 19.51
N PHE A 153 5.97 -27.02 19.45
CA PHE A 153 7.30 -26.46 19.67
C PHE A 153 7.38 -25.86 21.08
N PRO A 154 8.10 -26.48 22.03
CA PRO A 154 8.37 -25.87 23.32
C PRO A 154 9.10 -24.54 23.12
N LEU A 155 8.68 -23.50 23.83
CA LEU A 155 9.33 -22.19 23.76
C LEU A 155 9.45 -21.50 25.12
N VAL A 156 10.41 -20.60 25.18
CA VAL A 156 10.64 -19.69 26.31
C VAL A 156 10.31 -18.26 25.90
N VAL A 157 9.49 -17.57 26.69
CA VAL A 157 9.13 -16.18 26.42
C VAL A 157 9.82 -15.22 27.37
N TYR A 158 10.15 -14.05 26.84
CA TYR A 158 10.73 -12.94 27.60
C TYR A 158 10.09 -11.62 27.16
N ASN A 159 9.89 -10.72 28.10
CA ASN A 159 9.51 -9.35 27.82
C ASN A 159 10.25 -8.41 28.77
N ARG A 160 10.72 -7.26 28.26
CA ARG A 160 11.48 -6.27 29.02
C ARG A 160 10.79 -5.87 30.33
N THR A 161 9.46 -5.75 30.30
CA THR A 161 8.63 -5.53 31.49
C THR A 161 8.15 -6.88 32.00
N THR A 162 8.77 -7.38 33.08
CA THR A 162 8.54 -8.72 33.65
C THR A 162 7.07 -9.00 33.98
N VAL A 163 6.34 -8.00 34.48
CA VAL A 163 4.89 -8.13 34.77
C VAL A 163 4.09 -8.58 33.55
N ARG A 164 4.49 -8.21 32.32
CA ARG A 164 3.82 -8.70 31.10
C ARG A 164 3.99 -10.20 30.90
N THR A 165 5.17 -10.73 31.21
CA THR A 165 5.43 -12.17 31.18
C THR A 165 4.57 -12.88 32.23
N GLU A 166 4.51 -12.34 33.45
CA GLU A 166 3.69 -12.91 34.53
C GLU A 166 2.19 -12.89 34.19
N GLU A 167 1.67 -11.77 33.69
CA GLU A 167 0.28 -11.62 33.22
C GLU A 167 -0.05 -12.62 32.10
N TYR A 168 0.86 -12.77 31.13
CA TYR A 168 0.69 -13.70 30.02
C TYR A 168 0.63 -15.17 30.49
N LEU A 169 1.57 -15.58 31.35
CA LEU A 169 1.63 -16.93 31.91
C LEU A 169 0.44 -17.27 32.81
N ALA A 170 -0.05 -16.30 33.58
CA ALA A 170 -1.24 -16.47 34.42
C ALA A 170 -2.56 -16.38 33.63
N GLY A 171 -2.54 -15.72 32.47
CA GLY A 171 -3.68 -15.47 31.60
C GLY A 171 -3.73 -16.40 30.40
N SER A 172 -3.52 -15.85 29.21
CA SER A 172 -3.75 -16.53 27.92
C SER A 172 -2.83 -17.74 27.68
N ALA A 173 -1.65 -17.79 28.31
CA ALA A 173 -0.73 -18.92 28.23
C ALA A 173 -0.92 -19.98 29.33
N ALA A 174 -1.87 -19.80 30.24
CA ALA A 174 -2.08 -20.75 31.34
C ALA A 174 -2.36 -22.17 30.81
N GLY A 175 -1.57 -23.15 31.27
CA GLY A 175 -1.73 -24.56 30.88
C GLY A 175 -1.21 -24.94 29.49
N THR A 176 -0.55 -24.02 28.78
CA THR A 176 -0.01 -24.26 27.43
C THR A 176 1.39 -24.89 27.42
N GLY A 177 2.06 -24.95 28.57
CA GLY A 177 3.45 -25.44 28.69
C GLY A 177 4.51 -24.40 28.31
N ILE A 178 4.11 -23.17 27.96
CA ILE A 178 5.04 -22.06 27.70
C ILE A 178 5.78 -21.70 28.99
N THR A 179 7.10 -21.59 28.90
CA THR A 179 7.95 -21.15 30.01
C THR A 179 8.28 -19.68 29.84
N GLY A 180 8.31 -18.89 30.91
CA GLY A 180 8.77 -17.49 30.85
C GLY A 180 9.91 -17.22 31.81
N VAL A 181 10.75 -16.26 31.44
CA VAL A 181 11.94 -15.87 32.22
C VAL A 181 11.96 -14.36 32.46
N ALA A 182 12.71 -13.93 33.47
CA ALA A 182 12.78 -12.52 33.89
C ALA A 182 13.91 -11.73 33.22
N THR A 183 14.93 -12.39 32.67
CA THR A 183 16.11 -11.74 32.08
C THR A 183 16.55 -12.39 30.77
N LEU A 184 17.27 -11.64 29.92
CA LEU A 184 17.86 -12.18 28.68
C LEU A 184 18.90 -13.29 28.93
N PRO A 185 19.81 -13.19 29.92
CA PRO A 185 20.69 -14.31 30.26
C PRO A 185 19.93 -15.60 30.63
N ASP A 186 18.83 -15.48 31.38
CA ASP A 186 17.99 -16.64 31.73
C ASP A 186 17.32 -17.25 30.49
N LEU A 187 16.90 -16.40 29.53
CA LEU A 187 16.35 -16.85 28.25
C LEU A 187 17.39 -17.72 27.51
N VAL A 188 18.58 -17.17 27.29
CA VAL A 188 19.64 -17.85 26.53
C VAL A 188 20.13 -19.13 27.24
N ALA A 189 20.22 -19.12 28.56
CA ALA A 189 20.63 -20.28 29.35
C ALA A 189 19.60 -21.43 29.35
N THR A 190 18.32 -21.11 29.14
CA THR A 190 17.23 -22.10 29.08
C THR A 190 17.14 -22.77 27.70
N LEU A 191 17.58 -22.08 26.64
CA LEU A 191 17.48 -22.57 25.26
C LEU A 191 18.62 -23.52 24.86
N GLU A 192 18.30 -24.54 24.07
CA GLU A 192 19.27 -25.44 23.44
C GLU A 192 19.82 -24.85 22.12
N PRO A 193 21.15 -24.93 21.86
CA PRO A 193 21.72 -24.55 20.57
C PRO A 193 21.33 -25.51 19.41
N PRO A 194 21.23 -25.04 18.16
CA PRO A 194 21.24 -23.64 17.76
C PRO A 194 19.95 -22.96 18.23
N ARG A 195 20.10 -21.83 18.94
CA ARG A 195 18.98 -21.09 19.53
C ARG A 195 18.23 -20.35 18.43
N GLN A 196 16.91 -20.33 18.53
CA GLN A 196 16.02 -19.70 17.55
C GLN A 196 15.20 -18.61 18.25
N ILE A 197 15.68 -17.36 18.23
CA ILE A 197 15.11 -16.29 19.04
C ILE A 197 14.33 -15.31 18.15
N ILE A 198 13.01 -15.31 18.29
CA ILE A 198 12.10 -14.43 17.54
C ILE A 198 11.86 -13.13 18.32
N LEU A 199 12.07 -12.00 17.66
CA LEU A 199 11.81 -10.66 18.19
C LEU A 199 10.46 -10.16 17.66
N MET A 200 9.52 -9.91 18.58
CA MET A 200 8.21 -9.32 18.34
C MET A 200 8.10 -7.98 19.07
N VAL A 201 9.06 -7.10 18.81
CA VAL A 201 9.16 -5.77 19.43
C VAL A 201 8.89 -4.66 18.41
N LYS A 202 8.74 -3.42 18.88
CA LYS A 202 8.54 -2.27 18.00
C LYS A 202 9.75 -2.08 17.09
N ALA A 203 9.52 -1.95 15.79
CA ALA A 203 10.56 -1.73 14.79
C ALA A 203 11.43 -0.49 15.04
N GLY A 204 12.65 -0.51 14.51
CA GLY A 204 13.66 0.55 14.66
C GLY A 204 14.51 0.37 15.93
N VAL A 205 14.83 1.48 16.60
CA VAL A 205 15.70 1.53 17.79
C VAL A 205 15.44 0.43 18.84
N PRO A 206 14.19 0.04 19.16
CA PRO A 206 13.97 -1.02 20.14
C PRO A 206 14.49 -2.40 19.71
N VAL A 207 14.49 -2.73 18.41
CA VAL A 207 15.10 -3.97 17.90
C VAL A 207 16.61 -3.92 18.11
N ASP A 208 17.25 -2.81 17.73
CA ASP A 208 18.71 -2.65 17.84
C ASP A 208 19.19 -2.69 19.30
N ALA A 209 18.41 -2.13 20.22
CA ALA A 209 18.69 -2.22 21.66
C ALA A 209 18.65 -3.68 22.16
N VAL A 210 17.64 -4.46 21.74
CA VAL A 210 17.56 -5.89 22.09
C VAL A 210 18.74 -6.66 21.49
N LEU A 211 19.09 -6.42 20.22
CA LEU A 211 20.23 -7.09 19.58
C LEU A 211 21.56 -6.77 20.27
N THR A 212 21.76 -5.52 20.71
CA THR A 212 22.97 -5.10 21.44
C THR A 212 23.14 -5.87 22.76
N GLU A 213 22.04 -6.12 23.48
CA GLU A 213 22.06 -6.86 24.74
C GLU A 213 22.11 -8.39 24.53
N LEU A 214 21.48 -8.88 23.45
CA LEU A 214 21.33 -10.30 23.18
C LEU A 214 22.58 -10.92 22.54
N ALA A 215 23.17 -10.27 21.52
CA ALA A 215 24.26 -10.84 20.73
C ALA A 215 25.48 -11.30 21.56
N PRO A 216 25.94 -10.59 22.61
CA PRO A 216 27.05 -11.04 23.44
C PRO A 216 26.78 -12.32 24.25
N LEU A 217 25.52 -12.76 24.34
CA LEU A 217 25.10 -13.95 25.07
C LEU A 217 25.01 -15.19 24.16
N LEU A 218 24.98 -14.99 22.83
CA LEU A 218 24.75 -16.05 21.86
C LEU A 218 26.03 -16.75 21.44
N ASP A 219 25.88 -18.01 21.01
CA ASP A 219 26.97 -18.83 20.48
C ASP A 219 26.97 -18.81 18.93
N PRO A 220 28.11 -19.05 18.27
CA PRO A 220 28.16 -19.17 16.82
C PRO A 220 27.13 -20.17 16.28
N GLY A 221 26.40 -19.79 15.24
CA GLY A 221 25.32 -20.59 14.64
C GLY A 221 23.94 -20.36 15.26
N ASP A 222 23.81 -19.57 16.33
CA ASP A 222 22.51 -19.14 16.83
C ASP A 222 21.81 -18.18 15.84
N ILE A 223 20.47 -18.22 15.86
CA ILE A 223 19.60 -17.52 14.91
C ILE A 223 18.75 -16.50 15.67
N VAL A 224 18.78 -15.25 15.19
CA VAL A 224 17.86 -14.20 15.62
C VAL A 224 16.92 -13.83 14.47
N VAL A 225 15.62 -13.88 14.74
CA VAL A 225 14.57 -13.54 13.77
C VAL A 225 13.90 -12.24 14.18
N ASP A 226 13.97 -11.20 13.36
CA ASP A 226 13.13 -10.02 13.54
C ASP A 226 11.78 -10.26 12.84
N GLY A 227 10.73 -10.50 13.62
CA GLY A 227 9.36 -10.73 13.15
C GLY A 227 8.51 -9.46 13.07
N GLY A 228 9.12 -8.29 13.27
CA GLY A 228 8.45 -6.99 13.23
C GLY A 228 8.09 -6.52 11.82
N ASN A 229 7.58 -5.29 11.74
CA ASN A 229 7.46 -4.57 10.46
C ASN A 229 8.67 -3.64 10.30
N SER A 230 9.88 -4.23 10.28
CA SER A 230 11.13 -3.46 10.13
C SER A 230 11.36 -3.02 8.69
N TYR A 231 12.10 -1.92 8.51
CA TYR A 231 12.54 -1.49 7.19
C TYR A 231 13.64 -2.41 6.67
N PHE A 232 13.56 -2.83 5.40
CA PHE A 232 14.43 -3.88 4.88
C PHE A 232 15.93 -3.55 4.94
N ARG A 233 16.32 -2.28 4.80
CA ARG A 233 17.74 -1.87 4.93
C ARG A 233 18.26 -1.97 6.36
N ASP A 234 17.38 -1.86 7.36
CA ASP A 234 17.77 -2.15 8.74
C ASP A 234 18.10 -3.63 8.89
N SER A 235 17.36 -4.52 8.21
CA SER A 235 17.64 -5.95 8.20
C SER A 235 18.94 -6.30 7.49
N GLU A 236 19.22 -5.69 6.32
CA GLU A 236 20.52 -5.83 5.62
C GLU A 236 21.69 -5.45 6.55
N ARG A 237 21.57 -4.31 7.24
CA ARG A 237 22.59 -3.87 8.20
C ARG A 237 22.74 -4.84 9.37
N ARG A 238 21.62 -5.24 10.00
CA ARG A 238 21.61 -6.17 11.15
C ARG A 238 22.20 -7.52 10.77
N GLU A 239 21.88 -8.03 9.59
CA GLU A 239 22.46 -9.27 9.09
C GLU A 239 23.97 -9.18 8.98
N ALA A 240 24.51 -8.12 8.37
CA ALA A 240 25.95 -7.92 8.26
C ALA A 240 26.65 -7.83 9.64
N GLU A 241 26.03 -7.12 10.59
CA GLU A 241 26.57 -6.94 11.95
C GLU A 241 26.59 -8.24 12.78
N LEU A 242 25.54 -9.07 12.64
CA LEU A 242 25.45 -10.36 13.33
C LEU A 242 26.33 -11.42 12.65
N ALA A 243 26.42 -11.40 11.32
CA ALA A 243 27.30 -12.30 10.58
C ALA A 243 28.78 -12.11 10.96
N ALA A 244 29.21 -10.86 11.24
CA ALA A 244 30.56 -10.57 11.74
C ALA A 244 30.87 -11.23 13.10
N GLN A 245 29.84 -11.67 13.82
CA GLN A 245 29.93 -12.39 15.10
C GLN A 245 29.64 -13.90 14.95
N ASN A 246 29.53 -14.41 13.72
CA ASN A 246 29.11 -15.78 13.39
C ASN A 246 27.68 -16.12 13.86
N LEU A 247 26.82 -15.11 13.94
CA LEU A 247 25.39 -15.26 14.23
C LEU A 247 24.60 -15.14 12.93
N MET A 248 23.46 -15.83 12.86
CA MET A 248 22.55 -15.72 11.73
C MET A 248 21.38 -14.78 12.08
N PHE A 249 21.02 -13.91 11.14
CA PHE A 249 19.89 -13.01 11.28
C PHE A 249 18.88 -13.24 10.17
N VAL A 250 17.60 -13.30 10.51
CA VAL A 250 16.50 -13.43 9.56
C VAL A 250 15.53 -12.27 9.74
N GLY A 251 15.35 -11.47 8.69
CA GLY A 251 14.26 -10.51 8.63
C GLY A 251 13.00 -11.20 8.12
N MET A 252 11.99 -11.39 8.97
CA MET A 252 10.80 -12.16 8.64
C MET A 252 9.54 -11.30 8.70
N GLY A 253 8.94 -11.05 7.55
CA GLY A 253 7.62 -10.47 7.50
C GLY A 253 6.55 -11.40 8.09
N VAL A 254 5.74 -10.89 9.02
CA VAL A 254 4.59 -11.62 9.58
C VAL A 254 3.29 -10.89 9.23
N SER A 255 2.35 -11.56 8.57
CA SER A 255 1.04 -10.97 8.19
C SER A 255 -0.12 -11.81 8.70
N GLY A 256 -1.23 -11.15 9.04
CA GLY A 256 -2.46 -11.80 9.51
C GLY A 256 -3.19 -11.14 10.69
N GLY A 257 -2.60 -10.08 11.25
CA GLY A 257 -3.14 -9.42 12.44
C GLY A 257 -3.15 -10.36 13.65
N GLU A 258 -3.94 -10.01 14.65
CA GLU A 258 -3.97 -10.71 15.94
C GLU A 258 -4.41 -12.17 15.78
N LEU A 259 -5.50 -12.42 15.05
CA LEU A 259 -6.01 -13.77 14.82
C LEU A 259 -5.12 -14.58 13.87
N GLY A 260 -4.53 -13.95 12.85
CA GLY A 260 -3.57 -14.64 11.97
C GLY A 260 -2.33 -15.09 12.75
N ALA A 261 -1.75 -14.26 13.60
CA ALA A 261 -0.64 -14.66 14.45
C ALA A 261 -1.01 -15.88 15.34
N LEU A 262 -2.26 -15.90 15.84
CA LEU A 262 -2.75 -16.96 16.72
C LEU A 262 -3.00 -18.28 15.99
N TRP A 263 -3.54 -18.26 14.77
CA TRP A 263 -4.08 -19.46 14.10
C TRP A 263 -3.30 -19.89 12.85
N GLY A 264 -2.53 -18.99 12.25
CA GLY A 264 -1.84 -19.22 10.99
C GLY A 264 -1.56 -17.91 10.26
N PRO A 265 -0.38 -17.31 10.42
CA PRO A 265 0.00 -16.13 9.65
C PRO A 265 0.55 -16.53 8.28
N SER A 266 0.72 -15.54 7.41
CA SER A 266 1.65 -15.63 6.28
C SER A 266 3.04 -15.17 6.75
N LEU A 267 4.08 -15.96 6.45
CA LEU A 267 5.44 -15.75 6.90
C LEU A 267 6.39 -15.57 5.71
N MET A 268 7.22 -14.53 5.75
CA MET A 268 8.09 -14.09 4.66
C MET A 268 9.54 -13.98 5.14
N PRO A 269 10.21 -15.09 5.50
CA PRO A 269 11.60 -15.06 5.97
C PRO A 269 12.59 -14.76 4.85
N GLY A 270 13.49 -13.79 5.08
CA GLY A 270 14.66 -13.53 4.25
C GLY A 270 15.93 -13.40 5.11
N GLY A 271 17.07 -13.78 4.53
CA GLY A 271 18.37 -13.84 5.21
C GLY A 271 19.20 -15.05 4.77
N PRO A 272 20.15 -15.54 5.58
CA PRO A 272 20.96 -16.72 5.25
C PRO A 272 20.08 -17.96 5.05
N ARG A 273 20.32 -18.69 3.95
CA ARG A 273 19.55 -19.90 3.60
C ARG A 273 19.62 -20.97 4.69
N GLU A 274 20.81 -21.17 5.29
CA GLU A 274 21.03 -22.12 6.37
C GLU A 274 20.13 -21.84 7.59
N ALA A 275 19.93 -20.57 7.93
CA ALA A 275 19.03 -20.17 9.03
C ALA A 275 17.58 -20.55 8.71
N TYR A 276 17.14 -20.32 7.47
CA TYR A 276 15.80 -20.72 7.03
C TYR A 276 15.61 -22.24 7.10
N ASP A 277 16.57 -23.04 6.63
CA ASP A 277 16.45 -24.51 6.63
C ASP A 277 16.27 -25.07 8.07
N ILE A 278 16.88 -24.41 9.07
CA ILE A 278 16.70 -24.76 10.49
C ILE A 278 15.31 -24.32 11.02
N LEU A 279 14.85 -23.13 10.61
CA LEU A 279 13.58 -22.56 11.05
C LEU A 279 12.36 -23.20 10.35
N GLU A 280 12.53 -23.71 9.13
CA GLU A 280 11.45 -24.15 8.24
C GLU A 280 10.44 -25.10 8.92
N PRO A 281 10.84 -26.16 9.66
CA PRO A 281 9.87 -27.05 10.30
C PRO A 281 8.89 -26.33 11.24
N MET A 282 9.40 -25.36 12.01
CA MET A 282 8.57 -24.53 12.90
C MET A 282 7.70 -23.58 12.09
N LEU A 283 8.30 -22.82 11.15
CA LEU A 283 7.57 -21.81 10.39
C LEU A 283 6.46 -22.42 9.54
N THR A 284 6.70 -23.59 8.92
CA THR A 284 5.70 -24.35 8.17
C THR A 284 4.55 -24.81 9.05
N ALA A 285 4.83 -25.29 10.26
CA ALA A 285 3.80 -25.79 11.17
C ALA A 285 2.89 -24.68 11.72
N ILE A 286 3.44 -23.48 11.94
CA ILE A 286 2.67 -22.36 12.51
C ILE A 286 1.96 -21.51 11.45
N ALA A 287 2.36 -21.58 10.18
CA ALA A 287 1.78 -20.79 9.08
C ALA A 287 0.34 -21.22 8.75
N ALA A 288 -0.44 -20.31 8.16
CA ALA A 288 -1.71 -20.69 7.52
C ALA A 288 -1.47 -21.73 6.43
N THR A 289 -2.44 -22.60 6.18
CA THR A 289 -2.39 -23.56 5.06
C THR A 289 -3.58 -23.34 4.14
N THR A 290 -3.34 -23.30 2.84
CA THR A 290 -4.37 -23.28 1.79
C THR A 290 -4.28 -24.54 0.93
N ASP A 291 -5.14 -24.65 -0.08
CA ASP A 291 -5.06 -25.72 -1.07
C ASP A 291 -3.72 -25.71 -1.86
N TYR A 292 -2.99 -24.59 -1.80
CA TYR A 292 -1.67 -24.41 -2.40
C TYR A 292 -0.53 -24.63 -1.39
N GLY A 293 -0.83 -25.17 -0.21
CA GLY A 293 0.14 -25.49 0.83
C GLY A 293 0.31 -24.40 1.90
N PRO A 294 1.34 -24.55 2.76
CA PRO A 294 1.59 -23.65 3.88
C PRO A 294 2.07 -22.27 3.40
N CYS A 295 1.55 -21.21 3.99
CA CYS A 295 1.79 -19.80 3.64
C CYS A 295 3.12 -19.29 4.19
N VAL A 296 4.19 -20.02 3.90
CA VAL A 296 5.58 -19.68 4.16
C VAL A 296 6.45 -20.20 3.02
N THR A 297 7.50 -19.46 2.71
CA THR A 297 8.55 -19.85 1.75
C THR A 297 9.82 -19.05 2.05
N TYR A 298 10.98 -19.56 1.67
CA TYR A 298 12.21 -18.76 1.69
C TYR A 298 12.12 -17.67 0.63
N ILE A 299 12.16 -16.41 1.07
CA ILE A 299 11.98 -15.28 0.16
C ILE A 299 13.26 -15.00 -0.64
N GLY A 300 14.42 -15.06 0.01
CA GLY A 300 15.69 -14.69 -0.58
C GLY A 300 16.71 -14.26 0.48
N PRO A 301 17.89 -13.78 0.06
CA PRO A 301 18.93 -13.31 0.98
C PRO A 301 18.58 -11.93 1.56
N GLY A 302 19.38 -11.46 2.53
CA GLY A 302 19.30 -10.08 3.00
C GLY A 302 17.96 -9.72 3.65
N GLY A 303 17.57 -8.46 3.46
CA GLY A 303 16.31 -7.87 3.89
C GLY A 303 15.09 -8.24 3.03
N SER A 304 15.23 -9.18 2.09
CA SER A 304 14.18 -9.53 1.11
C SER A 304 12.83 -9.88 1.76
N GLY A 305 12.83 -10.60 2.88
CA GLY A 305 11.62 -10.96 3.63
C GLY A 305 10.82 -9.76 4.12
N HIS A 306 11.50 -8.79 4.75
CA HIS A 306 10.87 -7.53 5.14
C HIS A 306 10.50 -6.65 3.94
N TYR A 307 11.24 -6.73 2.83
CA TYR A 307 10.86 -6.02 1.60
C TYR A 307 9.55 -6.54 1.02
N VAL A 308 9.39 -7.86 0.89
CA VAL A 308 8.13 -8.47 0.42
C VAL A 308 6.97 -8.08 1.35
N LYS A 309 7.18 -8.09 2.66
CA LYS A 309 6.20 -7.62 3.64
C LYS A 309 5.84 -6.14 3.49
N MET A 310 6.82 -5.29 3.22
CA MET A 310 6.59 -3.88 2.94
C MET A 310 5.67 -3.71 1.71
N ILE A 311 5.95 -4.43 0.61
CA ILE A 311 5.11 -4.37 -0.59
C ILE A 311 3.71 -4.94 -0.36
N HIS A 312 3.59 -6.06 0.38
CA HIS A 312 2.28 -6.57 0.85
C HIS A 312 1.47 -5.46 1.52
N ASN A 313 2.09 -4.69 2.42
CA ASN A 313 1.42 -3.59 3.12
C ASN A 313 1.09 -2.40 2.20
N GLY A 314 1.89 -2.14 1.17
CA GLY A 314 1.53 -1.18 0.12
C GLY A 314 0.28 -1.60 -0.65
N ILE A 315 0.21 -2.87 -1.06
CA ILE A 315 -0.96 -3.45 -1.74
C ILE A 315 -2.19 -3.41 -0.81
N GLU A 316 -2.03 -3.74 0.48
CA GLU A 316 -3.08 -3.61 1.50
C GLU A 316 -3.66 -2.19 1.55
N TYR A 317 -2.80 -1.17 1.48
CA TYR A 317 -3.25 0.23 1.49
C TYR A 317 -4.06 0.55 0.23
N GLY A 318 -3.60 0.07 -0.93
CA GLY A 318 -4.35 0.17 -2.20
C GLY A 318 -5.73 -0.48 -2.10
N ASP A 319 -5.79 -1.73 -1.65
CA ASP A 319 -7.05 -2.47 -1.50
C ASP A 319 -8.04 -1.76 -0.58
N MET A 320 -7.60 -1.32 0.60
CA MET A 320 -8.46 -0.57 1.54
C MET A 320 -8.99 0.73 0.92
N GLN A 321 -8.15 1.47 0.19
CA GLN A 321 -8.55 2.72 -0.46
C GLN A 321 -9.59 2.46 -1.56
N LEU A 322 -9.38 1.44 -2.40
CA LEU A 322 -10.31 1.09 -3.47
C LEU A 322 -11.68 0.63 -2.93
N ILE A 323 -11.69 -0.11 -1.83
CA ILE A 323 -12.92 -0.50 -1.14
C ILE A 323 -13.63 0.74 -0.57
N ALA A 324 -12.89 1.65 0.08
CA ALA A 324 -13.43 2.89 0.63
C ALA A 324 -14.03 3.81 -0.45
N GLU A 325 -13.37 3.94 -1.60
CA GLU A 325 -13.89 4.67 -2.77
C GLU A 325 -15.19 4.07 -3.30
N THR A 326 -15.24 2.74 -3.38
CA THR A 326 -16.45 2.03 -3.83
C THR A 326 -17.61 2.22 -2.86
N TYR A 327 -17.34 2.09 -1.55
CA TYR A 327 -18.28 2.41 -0.48
C TYR A 327 -18.80 3.85 -0.60
N ASP A 328 -17.92 4.82 -0.81
CA ASP A 328 -18.28 6.23 -0.82
C ASP A 328 -19.14 6.61 -2.04
N VAL A 329 -18.92 5.97 -3.20
CA VAL A 329 -19.82 6.09 -4.35
C VAL A 329 -21.22 5.53 -4.03
N MET A 330 -21.32 4.38 -3.35
CA MET A 330 -22.62 3.85 -2.93
C MET A 330 -23.32 4.75 -1.90
N ARG A 331 -22.57 5.28 -0.92
CA ARG A 331 -23.12 6.19 0.11
C ARG A 331 -23.64 7.47 -0.50
N ARG A 332 -22.86 8.13 -1.36
CA ARG A 332 -23.15 9.51 -1.79
C ARG A 332 -23.86 9.62 -3.13
N ALA A 333 -23.55 8.76 -4.10
CA ALA A 333 -24.22 8.78 -5.40
C ALA A 333 -25.50 7.92 -5.41
N LEU A 334 -25.45 6.75 -4.77
CA LEU A 334 -26.60 5.83 -4.69
C LEU A 334 -27.44 6.00 -3.41
N ALA A 335 -27.03 6.89 -2.49
CA ALA A 335 -27.73 7.18 -1.23
C ALA A 335 -27.99 5.94 -0.35
N MET A 336 -27.11 4.93 -0.40
CA MET A 336 -27.31 3.66 0.30
C MET A 336 -26.91 3.76 1.79
N PRO A 337 -27.70 3.21 2.72
CA PRO A 337 -27.32 3.07 4.12
C PRO A 337 -26.20 2.05 4.31
N ALA A 338 -25.40 2.19 5.38
CA ALA A 338 -24.24 1.33 5.65
C ALA A 338 -24.61 -0.17 5.69
N THR A 339 -25.76 -0.51 6.27
CA THR A 339 -26.24 -1.89 6.38
C THR A 339 -26.61 -2.52 5.04
N GLU A 340 -27.16 -1.74 4.09
CA GLU A 340 -27.44 -2.24 2.72
C GLU A 340 -26.13 -2.42 1.94
N ILE A 341 -25.17 -1.53 2.12
CA ILE A 341 -23.84 -1.68 1.51
C ILE A 341 -23.12 -2.91 2.07
N ALA A 342 -23.35 -3.25 3.35
CA ALA A 342 -22.84 -4.48 3.93
C ALA A 342 -23.41 -5.73 3.25
N ASP A 343 -24.69 -5.73 2.87
CA ASP A 343 -25.30 -6.82 2.11
C ASP A 343 -24.66 -6.98 0.72
N VAL A 344 -24.37 -5.86 0.06
CA VAL A 344 -23.67 -5.85 -1.24
C VAL A 344 -22.26 -6.44 -1.11
N PHE A 345 -21.44 -5.97 -0.17
CA PHE A 345 -20.10 -6.52 0.03
C PHE A 345 -20.12 -7.98 0.46
N ALA A 346 -21.09 -8.40 1.29
CA ALA A 346 -21.25 -9.80 1.66
C ALA A 346 -21.56 -10.67 0.43
N ALA A 347 -22.43 -10.21 -0.48
CA ALA A 347 -22.71 -10.90 -1.73
C ALA A 347 -21.48 -10.97 -2.64
N TRP A 348 -20.75 -9.86 -2.79
CA TRP A 348 -19.52 -9.78 -3.58
C TRP A 348 -18.40 -10.69 -3.04
N ASN A 349 -18.39 -10.95 -1.73
CA ASN A 349 -17.44 -11.85 -1.10
C ASN A 349 -17.65 -13.34 -1.46
N THR A 350 -18.72 -13.69 -2.18
CA THR A 350 -19.01 -15.08 -2.61
C THR A 350 -18.58 -15.37 -4.06
N ARG A 351 -17.89 -14.43 -4.69
CA ARG A 351 -17.58 -14.43 -6.13
C ARG A 351 -16.16 -13.88 -6.39
N ALA A 352 -15.94 -13.14 -7.48
CA ALA A 352 -14.60 -12.73 -7.92
C ALA A 352 -13.85 -11.80 -6.94
N LEU A 353 -14.55 -11.17 -6.00
CA LEU A 353 -13.97 -10.29 -4.97
C LEU A 353 -13.77 -10.99 -3.62
N GLU A 354 -14.01 -12.30 -3.52
CA GLU A 354 -13.78 -13.09 -2.31
C GLU A 354 -12.39 -12.78 -1.73
N SER A 355 -12.40 -12.10 -0.58
CA SER A 355 -11.19 -11.66 0.12
C SER A 355 -11.50 -11.23 1.54
N TYR A 356 -10.48 -11.29 2.40
CA TYR A 356 -10.64 -10.94 3.80
C TYR A 356 -11.06 -9.48 4.02
N LEU A 357 -10.51 -8.55 3.24
CA LEU A 357 -10.87 -7.13 3.38
C LEU A 357 -12.33 -6.86 3.00
N ILE A 358 -12.91 -7.61 2.05
CA ILE A 358 -14.32 -7.49 1.69
C ILE A 358 -15.20 -8.10 2.79
N GLU A 359 -14.82 -9.25 3.33
CA GLU A 359 -15.46 -9.87 4.50
C GLU A 359 -15.53 -8.89 5.68
N VAL A 360 -14.37 -8.36 6.11
CA VAL A 360 -14.27 -7.40 7.22
C VAL A 360 -15.09 -6.15 6.93
N THR A 361 -15.07 -5.64 5.69
CA THR A 361 -15.88 -4.48 5.30
C THR A 361 -17.37 -4.73 5.52
N SER A 362 -17.88 -5.91 5.16
CA SER A 362 -19.28 -6.24 5.40
C SER A 362 -19.61 -6.33 6.91
N GLU A 363 -18.72 -6.88 7.73
CA GLU A 363 -18.93 -6.99 9.17
C GLU A 363 -18.90 -5.62 9.88
N VAL A 364 -17.90 -4.77 9.57
CA VAL A 364 -17.79 -3.45 10.22
C VAL A 364 -18.94 -2.51 9.85
N LEU A 365 -19.49 -2.63 8.63
CA LEU A 365 -20.63 -1.83 8.20
C LEU A 365 -21.95 -2.25 8.88
N ARG A 366 -22.04 -3.48 9.41
CA ARG A 366 -23.19 -3.95 10.21
C ARG A 366 -23.08 -3.61 11.68
N PHE A 367 -21.87 -3.35 12.16
CA PHE A 367 -21.65 -3.15 13.58
C PHE A 367 -22.33 -1.85 14.03
N ILE A 368 -23.24 -1.98 14.99
CA ILE A 368 -23.98 -0.85 15.56
C ILE A 368 -23.29 -0.42 16.84
N ASP A 369 -22.98 0.87 16.93
CA ASP A 369 -22.46 1.47 18.14
C ASP A 369 -23.50 1.41 19.26
N THR A 370 -23.11 0.87 20.41
CA THR A 370 -24.02 0.70 21.55
C THR A 370 -24.36 2.01 22.25
N GLU A 371 -23.54 3.06 22.07
CA GLU A 371 -23.77 4.35 22.72
C GLU A 371 -24.74 5.23 21.92
N THR A 372 -24.58 5.30 20.59
CA THR A 372 -25.38 6.16 19.70
C THR A 372 -26.52 5.43 19.00
N GLY A 373 -26.47 4.10 18.89
CA GLY A 373 -27.41 3.29 18.10
C GLY A 373 -27.25 3.43 16.59
N GLN A 374 -26.18 4.10 16.12
CA GLN A 374 -25.86 4.28 14.70
C GLN A 374 -24.84 3.23 14.23
N PRO A 375 -24.74 2.96 12.91
CA PRO A 375 -23.62 2.19 12.37
C PRO A 375 -22.29 2.81 12.82
N ILE A 376 -21.38 1.99 13.36
CA ILE A 376 -20.11 2.48 13.96
C ILE A 376 -19.27 3.27 12.94
N VAL A 377 -19.34 2.89 11.66
CA VAL A 377 -18.64 3.57 10.58
C VAL A 377 -19.03 5.05 10.44
N ASP A 378 -20.25 5.42 10.84
CA ASP A 378 -20.76 6.78 10.72
C ASP A 378 -20.32 7.68 11.89
N VAL A 379 -19.82 7.09 12.98
CA VAL A 379 -19.33 7.81 14.17
C VAL A 379 -17.80 7.77 14.31
N ILE A 380 -17.11 6.93 13.53
CA ILE A 380 -15.65 6.91 13.47
C ILE A 380 -15.15 8.18 12.78
N LEU A 381 -14.16 8.83 13.40
CA LEU A 381 -13.50 9.99 12.81
C LEU A 381 -12.75 9.62 11.53
N ASP A 382 -12.96 10.39 10.46
CA ASP A 382 -12.38 10.22 9.14
C ASP A 382 -10.92 10.71 9.03
N ALA A 383 -10.07 10.25 9.94
CA ALA A 383 -8.64 10.61 10.01
C ALA A 383 -7.78 9.34 10.08
N ALA A 384 -7.41 8.81 8.92
CA ALA A 384 -6.63 7.58 8.84
C ALA A 384 -5.16 7.81 9.18
N GLU A 385 -4.69 7.10 10.21
CA GLU A 385 -3.26 7.03 10.52
C GLU A 385 -2.54 6.01 9.62
N GLN A 386 -1.22 6.14 9.53
CA GLN A 386 -0.35 5.15 8.91
C GLN A 386 0.90 4.90 9.75
N LYS A 387 1.37 3.65 9.76
CA LYS A 387 2.53 3.20 10.54
C LYS A 387 3.87 3.30 9.80
N GLY A 388 3.87 3.90 8.60
CA GLY A 388 5.08 4.17 7.79
C GLY A 388 5.35 3.17 6.67
N THR A 389 4.85 1.94 6.73
CA THR A 389 5.15 0.91 5.69
C THR A 389 4.62 1.25 4.30
N GLY A 390 3.46 1.92 4.21
CA GLY A 390 2.94 2.43 2.94
C GLY A 390 3.86 3.50 2.33
N ARG A 391 4.38 4.42 3.16
CA ARG A 391 5.37 5.42 2.73
C ARG A 391 6.65 4.75 2.21
N TRP A 392 7.19 3.76 2.92
CA TRP A 392 8.41 3.07 2.47
C TRP A 392 8.23 2.35 1.12
N THR A 393 7.02 1.84 0.84
CA THR A 393 6.70 1.27 -0.47
C THR A 393 6.85 2.32 -1.59
N ILE A 394 6.34 3.53 -1.37
CA ILE A 394 6.43 4.63 -2.35
C ILE A 394 7.86 5.13 -2.50
N GLU A 395 8.59 5.28 -1.39
CA GLU A 395 10.01 5.68 -1.42
C GLU A 395 10.84 4.66 -2.23
N SER A 396 10.63 3.36 -2.01
CA SER A 396 11.29 2.32 -2.79
C SER A 396 10.88 2.35 -4.27
N ALA A 397 9.60 2.58 -4.54
CA ALA A 397 9.10 2.69 -5.92
C ALA A 397 9.75 3.84 -6.69
N LEU A 398 9.95 4.99 -6.02
CA LEU A 398 10.67 6.13 -6.58
C LEU A 398 12.15 5.82 -6.79
N GLU A 399 12.80 5.19 -5.82
CA GLU A 399 14.21 4.79 -5.92
C GLU A 399 14.46 3.82 -7.09
N LEU A 400 13.58 2.84 -7.26
CA LEU A 400 13.68 1.81 -8.29
C LEU A 400 13.05 2.20 -9.63
N ALA A 401 12.53 3.43 -9.75
CA ALA A 401 11.82 3.93 -10.92
C ALA A 401 10.67 2.99 -11.40
N SER A 402 9.99 2.33 -10.46
CA SER A 402 8.87 1.41 -10.74
C SER A 402 7.54 2.07 -10.36
N PRO A 403 6.66 2.39 -11.32
CA PRO A 403 5.45 3.17 -11.06
C PRO A 403 4.40 2.37 -10.26
N VAL A 404 4.00 2.91 -9.09
CA VAL A 404 2.93 2.36 -8.23
C VAL A 404 1.83 3.37 -7.90
N PRO A 405 1.25 4.06 -8.91
CA PRO A 405 0.38 5.22 -8.67
C PRO A 405 -0.88 4.91 -7.86
N THR A 406 -1.41 3.68 -7.89
CA THR A 406 -2.58 3.30 -7.08
C THR A 406 -2.25 3.21 -5.59
N ILE A 407 -1.06 2.69 -5.25
CA ILE A 407 -0.56 2.63 -3.87
C ILE A 407 -0.21 4.03 -3.36
N ASP A 408 0.39 4.87 -4.22
CA ASP A 408 0.67 6.27 -3.91
C ASP A 408 -0.61 7.08 -3.62
N ALA A 409 -1.64 6.91 -4.47
CA ALA A 409 -2.95 7.52 -4.25
C ALA A 409 -3.56 7.12 -2.89
N ALA A 410 -3.38 5.87 -2.45
CA ALA A 410 -3.86 5.41 -1.15
C ALA A 410 -3.14 6.06 0.03
N VAL A 411 -1.82 6.20 -0.03
CA VAL A 411 -1.06 6.90 1.02
C VAL A 411 -1.40 8.39 1.03
N THR A 412 -1.51 9.01 -0.14
CA THR A 412 -1.92 10.42 -0.28
C THR A 412 -3.32 10.65 0.29
N ALA A 413 -4.28 9.76 0.02
CA ALA A 413 -5.63 9.85 0.57
C ALA A 413 -5.65 9.80 2.10
N ARG A 414 -4.83 8.93 2.72
CA ARG A 414 -4.67 8.89 4.18
C ARG A 414 -4.11 10.20 4.73
N ASN A 415 -3.05 10.72 4.11
CA ASN A 415 -2.45 12.01 4.50
C ASN A 415 -3.48 13.16 4.41
N LEU A 416 -4.27 13.22 3.34
CA LEU A 416 -5.34 14.21 3.18
C LEU A 416 -6.45 14.04 4.23
N SER A 417 -6.81 12.81 4.58
CA SER A 417 -7.81 12.54 5.63
C SER A 417 -7.37 13.10 6.99
N ALA A 418 -6.08 12.96 7.33
CA ALA A 418 -5.51 13.47 8.57
C ALA A 418 -5.52 15.01 8.67
N LEU A 419 -5.54 15.72 7.53
CA LEU A 419 -5.66 17.19 7.47
C LEU A 419 -7.10 17.68 7.70
N ARG A 420 -7.81 17.11 8.67
CA ARG A 420 -9.24 17.38 8.92
C ARG A 420 -9.54 18.86 9.13
N GLY A 421 -8.73 19.57 9.92
CA GLY A 421 -8.92 21.01 10.16
C GLY A 421 -8.92 21.82 8.87
N LEU A 422 -8.00 21.50 7.95
CA LEU A 422 -7.94 22.12 6.63
C LEU A 422 -9.16 21.73 5.78
N ARG A 423 -9.58 20.45 5.78
CA ARG A 423 -10.74 19.99 5.00
C ARG A 423 -12.04 20.66 5.44
N VAL A 424 -12.23 20.86 6.74
CA VAL A 424 -13.40 21.60 7.27
C VAL A 424 -13.40 23.03 6.75
N GLN A 425 -12.30 23.77 6.90
CA GLN A 425 -12.18 25.14 6.37
C GLN A 425 -12.38 25.19 4.85
N ALA A 426 -11.79 24.25 4.11
CA ALA A 426 -11.92 24.17 2.67
C ALA A 426 -13.37 23.91 2.24
N SER A 427 -14.13 23.11 2.99
CA SER A 427 -15.54 22.81 2.67
C SER A 427 -16.47 24.01 2.76
N GLU A 428 -16.09 25.05 3.50
CA GLU A 428 -16.88 26.28 3.65
C GLU A 428 -16.67 27.26 2.47
N VAL A 429 -15.56 27.11 1.73
CA VAL A 429 -15.15 28.08 0.69
C VAL A 429 -15.04 27.48 -0.70
N LEU A 430 -14.74 26.18 -0.82
CA LEU A 430 -14.63 25.49 -2.10
C LEU A 430 -15.97 24.87 -2.48
N MET A 431 -16.50 25.30 -3.62
CA MET A 431 -17.74 24.76 -4.17
C MET A 431 -17.45 23.54 -5.06
N GLY A 432 -18.09 22.41 -4.74
CA GLY A 432 -18.10 21.23 -5.59
C GLY A 432 -19.09 21.35 -6.76
N PRO A 433 -19.12 20.35 -7.67
CA PRO A 433 -20.15 20.30 -8.70
C PRO A 433 -21.53 20.18 -8.04
N LYS A 434 -22.55 20.75 -8.70
CA LYS A 434 -23.94 20.39 -8.38
C LYS A 434 -24.15 18.96 -8.89
N SER A 435 -24.65 18.07 -8.01
CA SER A 435 -25.02 16.71 -8.42
C SER A 435 -25.89 16.77 -9.69
N PRO A 436 -25.61 15.96 -10.73
CA PRO A 436 -26.38 15.93 -11.96
C PRO A 436 -27.85 15.54 -11.74
N GLY A 437 -28.14 14.84 -10.64
CA GLY A 437 -29.48 14.40 -10.29
C GLY A 437 -29.51 13.55 -9.03
N GLY A 438 -30.52 12.66 -8.95
CA GLY A 438 -30.74 11.74 -7.84
C GLY A 438 -30.19 10.34 -8.10
N VAL A 439 -30.66 9.36 -7.32
CA VAL A 439 -30.21 7.95 -7.40
C VAL A 439 -30.40 7.36 -8.80
N SER A 440 -31.52 7.65 -9.47
CA SER A 440 -31.79 7.17 -10.82
C SER A 440 -30.78 7.68 -11.85
N ASP A 441 -30.31 8.90 -11.71
CA ASP A 441 -29.31 9.49 -12.60
C ASP A 441 -27.93 8.87 -12.37
N ALA A 442 -27.57 8.63 -11.10
CA ALA A 442 -26.36 7.92 -10.75
C ALA A 442 -26.37 6.48 -11.29
N GLN A 443 -27.49 5.76 -11.13
CA GLN A 443 -27.67 4.42 -11.68
C GLN A 443 -27.53 4.40 -13.20
N ALA A 444 -28.16 5.35 -13.90
CA ALA A 444 -28.05 5.46 -15.36
C ALA A 444 -26.60 5.68 -15.83
N MET A 445 -25.83 6.54 -15.16
CA MET A 445 -24.40 6.73 -15.45
C MET A 445 -23.54 5.51 -15.10
N LEU A 446 -23.95 4.77 -14.06
CA LEU A 446 -23.34 3.50 -13.68
C LEU A 446 -23.84 2.31 -14.51
N GLY A 447 -24.60 2.54 -15.58
CA GLY A 447 -24.88 1.52 -16.60
C GLY A 447 -26.32 1.01 -16.64
N GLY A 448 -27.24 1.56 -15.85
CA GLY A 448 -28.66 1.22 -15.98
C GLY A 448 -29.45 1.37 -14.68
N ASP A 449 -30.01 0.26 -14.22
CA ASP A 449 -30.76 0.15 -12.97
C ASP A 449 -29.83 -0.09 -11.76
N ALA A 450 -30.41 -0.39 -10.60
CA ALA A 450 -29.67 -0.64 -9.37
C ALA A 450 -28.67 -1.80 -9.50
N ASP A 451 -29.08 -2.92 -10.10
CA ASP A 451 -28.25 -4.11 -10.23
C ASP A 451 -27.10 -3.86 -11.21
N ALA A 452 -27.37 -3.22 -12.36
CA ALA A 452 -26.35 -2.83 -13.32
C ALA A 452 -25.35 -1.82 -12.73
N ALA A 453 -25.84 -0.91 -11.88
CA ALA A 453 -24.99 0.07 -11.20
C ALA A 453 -24.03 -0.61 -10.22
N LEU A 454 -24.53 -1.51 -9.37
CA LEU A 454 -23.71 -2.28 -8.44
C LEU A 454 -22.71 -3.18 -9.19
N ALA A 455 -23.13 -3.87 -10.25
CA ALA A 455 -22.23 -4.68 -11.07
C ALA A 455 -21.09 -3.86 -11.70
N SER A 456 -21.35 -2.60 -12.05
CA SER A 456 -20.33 -1.70 -12.58
C SER A 456 -19.33 -1.24 -11.51
N LEU A 457 -19.81 -0.94 -10.30
CA LEU A 457 -18.93 -0.65 -9.15
C LEU A 457 -18.09 -1.85 -8.77
N GLU A 458 -18.66 -3.05 -8.83
CA GLU A 458 -17.94 -4.27 -8.54
C GLU A 458 -16.84 -4.55 -9.56
N SER A 459 -17.15 -4.35 -10.84
CA SER A 459 -16.19 -4.44 -11.94
C SER A 459 -15.09 -3.39 -11.78
N ALA A 460 -15.43 -2.16 -11.38
CA ALA A 460 -14.47 -1.11 -11.10
C ALA A 460 -13.49 -1.49 -9.99
N LEU A 461 -14.02 -2.03 -8.88
CA LEU A 461 -13.22 -2.48 -7.74
C LEU A 461 -12.30 -3.63 -8.14
N TYR A 462 -12.83 -4.65 -8.83
CA TYR A 462 -12.02 -5.78 -9.29
C TYR A 462 -10.90 -5.32 -10.24
N PHE A 463 -11.23 -4.55 -11.27
CA PHE A 463 -10.25 -3.99 -12.21
C PHE A 463 -9.13 -3.22 -11.49
N SER A 464 -9.51 -2.34 -10.55
CA SER A 464 -8.55 -1.49 -9.84
C SER A 464 -7.65 -2.29 -8.91
N LYS A 465 -8.18 -3.34 -8.28
CA LYS A 465 -7.37 -4.30 -7.51
C LYS A 465 -6.35 -4.98 -8.42
N VAL A 466 -6.77 -5.56 -9.55
CA VAL A 466 -5.86 -6.21 -10.52
C VAL A 466 -4.72 -5.27 -10.92
N SER A 467 -5.03 -4.01 -11.25
CA SER A 467 -4.03 -2.99 -11.58
C SER A 467 -3.06 -2.72 -10.41
N SER A 468 -3.57 -2.57 -9.18
CA SER A 468 -2.74 -2.34 -7.99
C SER A 468 -1.76 -3.50 -7.73
N TYR A 469 -2.23 -4.74 -7.87
CA TYR A 469 -1.35 -5.92 -7.75
C TYR A 469 -0.33 -5.96 -8.88
N ALA A 470 -0.69 -5.64 -10.13
CA ALA A 470 0.27 -5.58 -11.23
C ALA A 470 1.42 -4.60 -10.96
N GLN A 471 1.11 -3.45 -10.37
CA GLN A 471 2.09 -2.46 -9.93
C GLN A 471 3.00 -3.00 -8.82
N GLY A 472 2.40 -3.59 -7.77
CA GLY A 472 3.16 -4.17 -6.65
C GLY A 472 4.08 -5.33 -7.06
N MET A 473 3.61 -6.23 -7.93
CA MET A 473 4.42 -7.33 -8.45
C MET A 473 5.56 -6.83 -9.36
N SER A 474 5.33 -5.78 -10.15
CA SER A 474 6.39 -5.14 -10.95
C SER A 474 7.47 -4.51 -10.06
N LEU A 475 7.07 -3.91 -8.93
CA LEU A 475 8.01 -3.36 -7.95
C LEU A 475 8.84 -4.45 -7.26
N LEU A 476 8.25 -5.63 -6.99
CA LEU A 476 9.02 -6.80 -6.52
C LEU A 476 10.03 -7.28 -7.57
N ALA A 477 9.63 -7.35 -8.84
CA ALA A 477 10.55 -7.74 -9.92
C ALA A 477 11.73 -6.77 -10.08
N ALA A 478 11.45 -5.46 -10.02
CA ALA A 478 12.47 -4.42 -10.07
C ALA A 478 13.45 -4.51 -8.88
N ALA A 479 12.93 -4.77 -7.68
CA ALA A 479 13.74 -4.98 -6.48
C ALA A 479 14.59 -6.24 -6.57
N SER A 480 14.01 -7.36 -7.05
CA SER A 480 14.72 -8.61 -7.28
C SER A 480 15.93 -8.41 -8.20
N THR A 481 15.74 -7.67 -9.29
CA THR A 481 16.81 -7.33 -10.24
C THR A 481 17.88 -6.44 -9.60
N THR A 482 17.46 -5.39 -8.91
CA THR A 482 18.38 -4.38 -8.34
C THR A 482 19.22 -4.93 -7.18
N TYR A 483 18.61 -5.74 -6.32
CA TYR A 483 19.23 -6.29 -5.12
C TYR A 483 19.71 -7.73 -5.30
N THR A 484 19.57 -8.31 -6.50
CA THR A 484 19.97 -9.68 -6.84
C THR A 484 19.39 -10.75 -5.89
N TRP A 485 18.11 -10.60 -5.55
CA TRP A 485 17.45 -11.47 -4.58
C TRP A 485 16.84 -12.75 -5.18
N ASP A 486 16.70 -12.82 -6.50
CA ASP A 486 16.09 -13.97 -7.20
C ASP A 486 14.70 -14.33 -6.67
N LEU A 487 13.86 -13.30 -6.44
CA LEU A 487 12.52 -13.47 -5.87
C LEU A 487 11.63 -14.34 -6.75
N ASN A 488 11.08 -15.40 -6.16
CA ASN A 488 10.06 -16.21 -6.80
C ASN A 488 8.66 -15.59 -6.62
N LEU A 489 8.22 -14.85 -7.64
CA LEU A 489 6.93 -14.13 -7.61
C LEU A 489 5.71 -15.06 -7.52
N SER A 490 5.80 -16.29 -8.05
CA SER A 490 4.75 -17.31 -7.90
C SER A 490 4.62 -17.74 -6.44
N GLU A 491 5.75 -18.03 -5.78
CA GLU A 491 5.77 -18.41 -4.36
C GLU A 491 5.32 -17.27 -3.44
N ILE A 492 5.70 -16.02 -3.74
CA ILE A 492 5.21 -14.85 -3.01
C ILE A 492 3.68 -14.74 -3.11
N ALA A 493 3.12 -14.90 -4.31
CA ALA A 493 1.68 -14.90 -4.50
C ALA A 493 1.01 -16.07 -3.76
N ARG A 494 1.62 -17.26 -3.78
CA ARG A 494 1.15 -18.46 -3.08
C ARG A 494 1.04 -18.22 -1.58
N ILE A 495 2.08 -17.69 -0.94
CA ILE A 495 2.05 -17.46 0.52
C ILE A 495 1.12 -16.32 0.93
N TRP A 496 0.66 -15.48 0.01
CA TRP A 496 -0.38 -14.48 0.27
C TRP A 496 -1.80 -15.05 0.16
N THR A 497 -1.99 -16.24 -0.43
CA THR A 497 -3.34 -16.84 -0.60
C THR A 497 -4.07 -17.11 0.72
N GLY A 498 -3.33 -17.24 1.83
CA GLY A 498 -3.87 -17.44 3.17
C GLY A 498 -3.07 -16.68 4.23
N GLY A 499 -3.61 -16.63 5.44
CA GLY A 499 -2.95 -16.08 6.63
C GLY A 499 -2.71 -14.57 6.64
N CYS A 500 -2.58 -13.90 5.49
CA CYS A 500 -2.30 -12.47 5.39
C CYS A 500 -3.58 -11.61 5.31
N ILE A 501 -3.44 -10.28 5.37
CA ILE A 501 -4.58 -9.34 5.29
C ILE A 501 -5.12 -9.25 3.86
N ILE A 502 -4.24 -9.29 2.85
CA ILE A 502 -4.63 -9.16 1.44
C ILE A 502 -5.12 -10.47 0.81
N ARG A 503 -5.29 -11.53 1.61
CA ARG A 503 -5.71 -12.85 1.11
C ARG A 503 -7.03 -12.75 0.33
N ALA A 504 -7.02 -13.30 -0.88
CA ALA A 504 -8.09 -13.18 -1.85
C ALA A 504 -8.04 -14.33 -2.86
N ALA A 505 -9.19 -14.70 -3.43
CA ALA A 505 -9.26 -15.71 -4.49
C ALA A 505 -8.40 -15.34 -5.70
N PHE A 506 -8.28 -14.03 -6.02
CA PHE A 506 -7.48 -13.54 -7.15
C PHE A 506 -5.97 -13.86 -7.04
N LEU A 507 -5.43 -14.08 -5.84
CA LEU A 507 -4.01 -14.43 -5.68
C LEU A 507 -3.64 -15.76 -6.35
N ALA A 508 -4.60 -16.68 -6.50
CA ALA A 508 -4.40 -17.90 -7.26
C ALA A 508 -4.16 -17.63 -8.75
N ASP A 509 -4.82 -16.61 -9.33
CA ASP A 509 -4.59 -16.20 -10.71
C ASP A 509 -3.17 -15.61 -10.89
N ILE A 510 -2.70 -14.84 -9.91
CA ILE A 510 -1.35 -14.25 -9.91
C ILE A 510 -0.30 -15.35 -9.80
N MET A 511 -0.47 -16.27 -8.84
CA MET A 511 0.39 -17.43 -8.66
C MET A 511 0.50 -18.23 -9.96
N ARG A 512 -0.63 -18.57 -10.59
CA ARG A 512 -0.65 -19.26 -11.89
C ARG A 512 0.13 -18.49 -12.95
N ALA A 513 -0.12 -17.18 -13.11
CA ALA A 513 0.52 -16.38 -14.14
C ALA A 513 2.06 -16.42 -14.06
N TYR A 514 2.63 -16.26 -12.87
CA TYR A 514 4.08 -16.34 -12.67
C TYR A 514 4.63 -17.76 -12.63
N SER A 515 3.81 -18.77 -12.32
CA SER A 515 4.19 -20.19 -12.41
C SER A 515 4.32 -20.62 -13.88
N GLU A 516 3.38 -20.21 -14.74
CA GLU A 516 3.38 -20.50 -16.18
C GLU A 516 4.43 -19.69 -16.93
N ASN A 517 4.70 -18.45 -16.50
CA ASN A 517 5.74 -17.59 -17.07
C ASN A 517 6.52 -16.84 -15.97
N PRO A 518 7.62 -17.42 -15.44
CA PRO A 518 8.47 -16.77 -14.44
C PRO A 518 9.08 -15.44 -14.92
N GLU A 519 9.28 -15.28 -16.23
CA GLU A 519 9.84 -14.08 -16.87
C GLU A 519 8.77 -13.02 -17.21
N LEU A 520 7.56 -13.16 -16.68
CA LEU A 520 6.46 -12.22 -16.93
C LEU A 520 6.83 -10.83 -16.39
N THR A 521 7.07 -9.88 -17.29
CA THR A 521 7.52 -8.52 -16.90
C THR A 521 6.43 -7.68 -16.26
N ASN A 522 5.15 -8.02 -16.49
CA ASN A 522 4.01 -7.37 -15.87
C ASN A 522 2.82 -8.32 -15.82
N LEU A 523 2.12 -8.37 -14.68
CA LEU A 523 0.95 -9.22 -14.49
C LEU A 523 -0.15 -9.01 -15.55
N LEU A 524 -0.31 -7.78 -16.06
CA LEU A 524 -1.31 -7.46 -17.09
C LEU A 524 -0.98 -8.06 -18.47
N LEU A 525 0.19 -8.67 -18.66
CA LEU A 525 0.56 -9.37 -19.89
C LEU A 525 0.15 -10.85 -19.89
N ASP A 526 -0.28 -11.39 -18.73
CA ASP A 526 -0.92 -12.71 -18.71
C ASP A 526 -2.28 -12.66 -19.42
N VAL A 527 -2.52 -13.60 -20.34
CA VAL A 527 -3.70 -13.58 -21.22
C VAL A 527 -5.03 -13.62 -20.45
N ASN A 528 -5.08 -14.34 -19.33
CA ASN A 528 -6.30 -14.46 -18.54
C ASN A 528 -6.54 -13.20 -17.71
N VAL A 529 -5.49 -12.64 -17.11
CA VAL A 529 -5.57 -11.37 -16.37
C VAL A 529 -5.93 -10.22 -17.30
N ALA A 530 -5.30 -10.14 -18.47
CA ALA A 530 -5.60 -9.12 -19.49
C ALA A 530 -7.08 -9.18 -19.89
N ARG A 531 -7.59 -10.38 -20.23
CA ARG A 531 -8.99 -10.57 -20.57
C ARG A 531 -9.95 -10.12 -19.46
N LYS A 532 -9.70 -10.53 -18.21
CA LYS A 532 -10.54 -10.10 -17.07
C LYS A 532 -10.47 -8.58 -16.87
N SER A 533 -9.31 -7.96 -17.11
CA SER A 533 -9.14 -6.51 -17.03
C SER A 533 -9.96 -5.79 -18.13
N ASP A 534 -9.91 -6.28 -19.36
CA ASP A 534 -10.70 -5.75 -20.48
C ASP A 534 -12.22 -5.90 -20.25
N GLU A 535 -12.65 -7.00 -19.66
CA GLU A 535 -14.05 -7.24 -19.31
C GLU A 535 -14.56 -6.29 -18.22
N THR A 536 -13.68 -5.83 -17.32
CA THR A 536 -14.06 -5.07 -16.12
C THR A 536 -13.76 -3.57 -16.20
N VAL A 537 -12.84 -3.13 -17.06
CA VAL A 537 -12.44 -1.71 -17.21
C VAL A 537 -13.61 -0.77 -17.52
N GLY A 538 -14.65 -1.27 -18.21
CA GLY A 538 -15.86 -0.50 -18.46
C GLY A 538 -16.55 -0.03 -17.17
N GLY A 539 -16.52 -0.85 -16.12
CA GLY A 539 -17.02 -0.50 -14.79
C GLY A 539 -16.22 0.64 -14.16
N ALA A 540 -14.88 0.58 -14.23
CA ALA A 540 -14.01 1.63 -13.72
C ALA A 540 -14.27 2.97 -14.41
N ARG A 541 -14.41 2.98 -15.74
CA ARG A 541 -14.73 4.20 -16.51
C ARG A 541 -16.06 4.81 -16.07
N ARG A 542 -17.10 3.99 -15.89
CA ARG A 542 -18.42 4.46 -15.40
C ARG A 542 -18.32 4.98 -13.97
N ALA A 543 -17.68 4.23 -13.06
CA ALA A 543 -17.50 4.63 -11.68
C ALA A 543 -16.79 5.97 -11.54
N ILE A 544 -15.69 6.19 -12.28
CA ILE A 544 -14.95 7.46 -12.30
C ILE A 544 -15.81 8.59 -12.86
N ALA A 545 -16.53 8.36 -13.97
CA ALA A 545 -17.39 9.38 -14.57
C ALA A 545 -18.51 9.81 -13.60
N THR A 546 -19.18 8.85 -12.97
CA THR A 546 -20.22 9.11 -11.96
C THR A 546 -19.62 9.82 -10.75
N ALA A 547 -18.55 9.29 -10.16
CA ALA A 547 -17.91 9.87 -8.99
C ALA A 547 -17.53 11.35 -9.21
N ARG A 548 -16.86 11.66 -10.33
CA ARG A 548 -16.49 13.04 -10.66
C ARG A 548 -17.70 13.95 -10.85
N SER A 549 -18.77 13.43 -11.46
CA SER A 549 -20.00 14.19 -11.66
C SER A 549 -20.70 14.51 -10.32
N TRP A 550 -20.59 13.63 -9.32
CA TRP A 550 -21.09 13.83 -7.95
C TRP A 550 -20.09 14.50 -7.00
N GLY A 551 -18.88 14.89 -7.46
CA GLY A 551 -17.86 15.46 -6.58
C GLY A 551 -17.29 14.46 -5.55
N ILE A 552 -17.26 13.18 -5.91
CA ILE A 552 -16.71 12.09 -5.11
C ILE A 552 -15.27 11.82 -5.56
N PRO A 553 -14.26 11.96 -4.68
CA PRO A 553 -12.88 11.68 -5.04
C PRO A 553 -12.65 10.17 -5.08
N VAL A 554 -12.15 9.68 -6.21
CA VAL A 554 -11.77 8.28 -6.42
C VAL A 554 -10.32 8.16 -6.95
N PRO A 555 -9.32 8.67 -6.19
CA PRO A 555 -7.95 8.77 -6.67
C PRO A 555 -7.29 7.42 -6.96
N GLY A 556 -7.56 6.38 -6.17
CA GLY A 556 -7.03 5.03 -6.38
C GLY A 556 -7.57 4.41 -7.67
N THR A 557 -8.89 4.45 -7.85
CA THR A 557 -9.57 3.94 -9.06
C THR A 557 -9.14 4.72 -10.30
N SER A 558 -9.03 6.06 -10.20
CA SER A 558 -8.55 6.90 -11.30
C SER A 558 -7.10 6.54 -11.70
N SER A 559 -6.22 6.41 -10.71
CA SER A 559 -4.81 6.08 -10.94
C SER A 559 -4.61 4.67 -11.51
N ALA A 560 -5.46 3.71 -11.11
CA ALA A 560 -5.47 2.37 -11.69
C ALA A 560 -5.84 2.40 -13.18
N LEU A 561 -6.87 3.18 -13.55
CA LEU A 561 -7.27 3.34 -14.95
C LEU A 561 -6.18 4.04 -15.76
N ASP A 562 -5.60 5.13 -15.24
CA ASP A 562 -4.55 5.89 -15.94
C ASP A 562 -3.28 5.04 -16.13
N TYR A 563 -2.91 4.22 -15.14
CA TYR A 563 -1.81 3.26 -15.26
C TYR A 563 -2.07 2.24 -16.38
N PHE A 564 -3.25 1.62 -16.40
CA PHE A 564 -3.64 0.65 -17.43
C PHE A 564 -3.68 1.29 -18.83
N ASP A 565 -4.30 2.46 -18.96
CA ASP A 565 -4.42 3.16 -20.25
C ASP A 565 -3.05 3.63 -20.76
N THR A 566 -2.14 4.03 -19.87
CA THR A 566 -0.76 4.41 -20.19
C THR A 566 0.04 3.21 -20.67
N LEU A 567 -0.01 2.08 -19.96
CA LEU A 567 0.79 0.89 -20.25
C LEU A 567 0.49 0.31 -21.64
N ARG A 568 -0.76 0.43 -22.11
CA ARG A 568 -1.19 -0.13 -23.41
C ARG A 568 -1.01 0.80 -24.61
N GLN A 569 -0.48 2.03 -24.43
CA GLN A 569 -0.18 2.91 -25.57
C GLN A 569 1.22 2.66 -26.11
N ILE A 570 1.34 2.54 -27.43
CA ILE A 570 2.65 2.51 -28.11
C ILE A 570 3.38 3.86 -28.05
N ALA A 571 2.64 4.97 -27.92
CA ALA A 571 3.19 6.30 -27.87
C ALA A 571 2.49 7.15 -26.79
N LEU A 572 3.29 7.79 -25.96
CA LEU A 572 2.84 8.68 -24.89
C LEU A 572 3.26 10.13 -25.21
N PRO A 573 2.63 11.15 -24.60
CA PRO A 573 2.99 12.55 -24.79
C PRO A 573 4.38 12.93 -24.21
N ALA A 574 5.17 11.96 -23.75
CA ALA A 574 6.54 12.16 -23.27
C ALA A 574 7.50 12.67 -24.36
N ASN A 575 7.13 12.55 -25.65
CA ASN A 575 7.85 13.20 -26.75
C ASN A 575 7.86 14.73 -26.61
N LEU A 576 6.78 15.36 -26.15
CA LEU A 576 6.73 16.80 -25.89
C LEU A 576 7.59 17.16 -24.67
N ILE A 577 7.57 16.33 -23.62
CA ILE A 577 8.46 16.51 -22.46
C ILE A 577 9.93 16.49 -22.91
N GLN A 578 10.32 15.52 -23.74
CA GLN A 578 11.67 15.47 -24.32
C GLN A 578 12.00 16.71 -25.15
N ALA A 579 11.08 17.18 -26.00
CA ALA A 579 11.30 18.40 -26.79
C ALA A 579 11.47 19.64 -25.89
N GLN A 580 10.67 19.77 -24.83
CA GLN A 580 10.81 20.87 -23.85
C GLN A 580 12.16 20.82 -23.15
N ARG A 581 12.57 19.64 -22.66
CA ARG A 581 13.87 19.43 -21.99
C ARG A 581 15.04 19.78 -22.91
N ASP A 582 14.98 19.39 -24.18
CA ASP A 582 16.00 19.77 -25.16
C ASP A 582 15.97 21.28 -25.46
N PHE A 583 14.77 21.87 -25.54
CA PHE A 583 14.58 23.30 -25.80
C PHE A 583 15.24 24.20 -24.76
N PHE A 584 14.94 24.03 -23.48
CA PHE A 584 15.47 24.93 -22.43
C PHE A 584 16.82 24.49 -21.86
N GLY A 585 17.19 23.21 -22.03
CA GLY A 585 18.31 22.60 -21.29
C GLY A 585 19.29 21.80 -22.14
N ALA A 586 19.11 21.73 -23.45
CA ALA A 586 19.94 20.92 -24.37
C ALA A 586 20.10 19.47 -23.88
N HIS A 587 19.04 18.92 -23.26
CA HIS A 587 19.05 17.57 -22.67
C HIS A 587 19.05 16.43 -23.69
N THR A 588 19.04 16.72 -24.99
CA THR A 588 19.02 15.75 -26.09
C THR A 588 17.79 14.84 -26.10
N TYR A 589 17.59 14.09 -27.18
CA TYR A 589 16.50 13.12 -27.31
C TYR A 589 16.80 12.04 -28.35
N LEU A 590 16.05 10.94 -28.29
CA LEU A 590 16.05 9.86 -29.29
C LEU A 590 14.93 10.08 -30.30
N ARG A 591 15.06 9.49 -31.49
CA ARG A 591 14.05 9.53 -32.55
C ARG A 591 13.45 8.16 -32.83
N THR A 592 12.22 8.14 -33.35
CA THR A 592 11.50 6.92 -33.71
C THR A 592 11.82 6.41 -35.12
N ASP A 593 12.42 7.26 -35.97
CA ASP A 593 12.67 6.98 -37.40
C ASP A 593 14.15 6.68 -37.71
N ARG A 594 15.06 6.85 -36.73
CA ARG A 594 16.49 6.53 -36.84
C ARG A 594 17.14 6.45 -35.47
N GLU A 595 18.20 5.66 -35.39
CA GLU A 595 19.06 5.57 -34.21
C GLU A 595 19.90 6.83 -34.01
N GLY A 596 20.32 7.08 -32.76
CA GLY A 596 21.23 8.16 -32.39
C GLY A 596 20.65 9.11 -31.33
N ILE A 597 21.54 9.91 -30.73
CA ILE A 597 21.21 10.98 -29.79
C ILE A 597 21.22 12.30 -30.55
N HIS A 598 20.11 13.04 -30.46
CA HIS A 598 19.88 14.25 -31.23
C HIS A 598 19.72 15.46 -30.31
N HIS A 599 20.21 16.61 -30.79
CA HIS A 599 19.93 17.92 -30.20
C HIS A 599 19.42 18.84 -31.31
N THR A 600 18.37 19.62 -31.01
CA THR A 600 17.88 20.65 -31.93
C THR A 600 18.33 22.03 -31.47
N LEU A 601 18.82 22.85 -32.39
CA LEU A 601 19.06 24.26 -32.13
C LEU A 601 17.74 25.02 -32.22
N TRP A 602 17.04 25.15 -31.10
CA TRP A 602 15.71 25.76 -31.02
C TRP A 602 15.71 27.29 -31.16
N HIS A 603 16.87 27.92 -30.99
CA HIS A 603 17.06 29.37 -31.00
C HIS A 603 18.09 29.79 -32.05
N GLY A 604 17.76 30.78 -32.88
CA GLY A 604 18.63 31.35 -33.92
C GLY A 604 17.83 31.95 -35.09
N ASP A 605 18.44 32.90 -35.82
CA ASP A 605 17.81 33.53 -37.01
C ASP A 605 17.76 32.57 -38.22
N GLU A 606 18.56 31.52 -38.21
CA GLU A 606 18.51 30.41 -39.15
C GLU A 606 18.19 29.14 -38.35
N GLN A 607 16.92 28.71 -38.34
CA GLN A 607 16.61 27.36 -37.88
C GLN A 607 17.24 26.38 -38.87
N PRO A 608 18.19 25.52 -38.45
CA PRO A 608 18.68 24.48 -39.33
C PRO A 608 17.50 23.60 -39.76
N SER A 609 17.45 23.24 -41.05
CA SER A 609 16.33 22.48 -41.62
C SER A 609 16.15 21.09 -41.01
N GLU A 610 17.14 20.59 -40.28
CA GLU A 610 17.12 19.30 -39.60
C GLU A 610 17.84 19.36 -38.22
N PRO A 611 17.42 18.53 -37.24
CA PRO A 611 18.14 18.34 -35.98
C PRO A 611 19.58 17.89 -36.22
N VAL A 612 20.54 18.41 -35.44
CA VAL A 612 21.95 18.06 -35.59
C VAL A 612 22.21 16.77 -34.80
N PRO A 613 22.62 15.66 -35.45
CA PRO A 613 23.06 14.48 -34.72
C PRO A 613 24.36 14.80 -33.98
N LEU A 614 24.41 14.52 -32.67
CA LEU A 614 25.67 14.59 -31.95
C LEU A 614 26.49 13.36 -32.36
N GLN A 615 27.69 13.58 -32.92
CA GLN A 615 28.60 12.49 -33.22
C GLN A 615 28.86 11.71 -31.93
N ILE A 616 28.64 10.39 -31.98
CA ILE A 616 29.01 9.48 -30.90
C ILE A 616 30.52 9.63 -30.72
N VAL A 617 30.96 10.26 -29.62
CA VAL A 617 32.34 10.15 -29.17
C VAL A 617 32.48 8.70 -28.75
N THR A 618 33.02 7.88 -29.65
CA THR A 618 33.51 6.56 -29.29
C THR A 618 34.77 6.79 -28.47
N ASP A 619 34.80 6.29 -27.24
CA ASP A 619 36.01 6.30 -26.42
C ASP A 619 37.13 5.62 -27.24
N ALA A 620 38.13 6.41 -27.60
CA ALA A 620 39.34 5.99 -28.28
C ALA A 620 40.50 5.90 -27.28
#